data_AF-A0A7C1DTQ0-F1
#
_entry.id   AF-A0A7C1DTQ0-F1
#
_cell.length_a   1.000
_cell.length_b   1.000
_cell.length_c   1.000
_cell.angle_alpha   90.00
_cell.angle_beta   90.00
_cell.angle_gamma   90.00
#
_symmetry.space_group_name_H-M   'P 1'
#
loop_
_entity.id
_entity.type
_entity.pdbx_description
1 polymer ?
#
loop_
_entity_poly.entity_id
_entity_poly.type
_entity_poly.pdbx_seq_one_letter_code
_entity_poly.pdbx_strand_id
1 'polypeptide(L)'
;MNWKFWTKKAESDAGVQQKALPKPKAIPEVVGRHLVVEMKKDPDFVWKLMAVVRPRPDNKNAFDVRVYSPVEAGVRSVNVKNYNTLDAAPDLILYEGWYDKAANTTELIDRSQLKDEAAVAV
;
A
#
# COMPACT_ATOMS: atom_id res chain seq x y z
N MET A 1 42.74 -23.14 18.22
CA MET A 1 41.77 -22.03 18.36
C MET A 1 40.70 -22.14 17.29
N ASN A 2 39.51 -22.62 17.65
CA ASN A 2 38.40 -22.85 16.70
C ASN A 2 37.34 -21.76 16.93
N TRP A 3 37.29 -20.76 16.05
CA TRP A 3 36.51 -19.53 16.20
C TRP A 3 35.08 -19.74 15.65
N LYS A 4 34.11 -20.03 16.52
CA LYS A 4 32.65 -20.00 16.23
C LYS A 4 32.06 -18.67 16.68
N PHE A 5 32.02 -17.66 15.81
CA PHE A 5 31.40 -16.36 16.14
C PHE A 5 30.58 -15.79 14.97
N TRP A 6 29.58 -16.55 14.51
CA TRP A 6 28.38 -15.93 13.90
C TRP A 6 27.20 -16.89 13.99
N THR A 7 26.59 -16.94 15.17
CA THR A 7 25.16 -17.19 15.28
C THR A 7 24.60 -16.00 16.02
N LYS A 8 24.35 -14.91 15.29
CA LYS A 8 23.56 -13.80 15.85
C LYS A 8 22.18 -14.37 16.16
N LYS A 9 21.85 -14.34 17.44
CA LYS A 9 20.56 -14.71 18.01
C LYS A 9 19.44 -14.13 17.15
N ALA A 10 18.58 -15.02 16.66
CA ALA A 10 17.21 -14.68 16.35
C ALA A 10 16.54 -14.34 17.69
N GLU A 11 16.69 -13.09 18.14
CA GLU A 11 15.77 -12.51 19.12
C GLU A 11 14.46 -12.28 18.38
N SER A 12 13.66 -13.34 18.39
CA SER A 12 12.22 -13.30 18.17
C SER A 12 11.64 -12.32 19.17
N ASP A 13 11.42 -11.10 18.72
CA ASP A 13 10.63 -10.08 19.42
C ASP A 13 9.18 -10.59 19.51
N ALA A 14 8.92 -11.38 20.56
CA ALA A 14 7.60 -11.77 21.02
C ALA A 14 7.06 -10.65 21.92
N GLY A 15 6.82 -9.47 21.35
CA GLY A 15 6.20 -8.33 22.00
C GLY A 15 4.84 -8.03 21.39
N VAL A 16 3.79 -8.62 21.96
CA VAL A 16 2.37 -8.35 21.65
C VAL A 16 1.98 -8.68 20.20
N GLN A 17 1.17 -9.73 20.01
CA GLN A 17 0.47 -9.98 18.74
C GLN A 17 -0.61 -8.90 18.48
N GLN A 18 -0.25 -7.62 18.45
CA GLN A 18 -1.00 -6.67 17.63
C GLN A 18 -0.70 -7.10 16.21
N LYS A 19 -1.66 -7.74 15.53
CA LYS A 19 -1.61 -8.11 14.10
C LYS A 19 -0.81 -7.05 13.36
N ALA A 20 0.47 -7.33 13.12
CA ALA A 20 1.37 -6.34 12.53
C ALA A 20 0.81 -6.08 11.13
N LEU A 21 0.19 -4.92 10.96
CA LEU A 21 -0.30 -4.51 9.65
C LEU A 21 0.91 -4.57 8.71
N PRO A 22 0.76 -5.16 7.53
CA PRO A 22 1.90 -5.34 6.66
C PRO A 22 2.46 -3.96 6.31
N LYS A 23 3.79 -3.85 6.39
CA LYS A 23 4.52 -2.66 5.96
C LYS A 23 4.14 -2.31 4.51
N PRO A 24 4.26 -1.04 4.10
CA PRO A 24 4.08 -0.65 2.71
C PRO A 24 4.97 -1.51 1.81
N LYS A 25 4.35 -2.07 0.77
CA LYS A 25 5.03 -2.87 -0.24
C LYS A 25 4.96 -2.16 -1.59
N ALA A 26 5.75 -2.64 -2.53
CA ALA A 26 5.54 -2.31 -3.93
C ALA A 26 4.12 -2.72 -4.36
N ILE A 27 3.60 -2.06 -5.39
CA ILE A 27 2.29 -2.37 -5.94
C ILE A 27 2.22 -3.86 -6.34
N PRO A 28 1.18 -4.61 -5.91
CA PRO A 28 0.94 -5.95 -6.41
C PRO A 28 0.73 -5.94 -7.92
N GLU A 29 1.27 -6.93 -8.63
CA GLU A 29 1.22 -6.97 -10.10
C GLU A 29 -0.22 -6.88 -10.66
N VAL A 30 -1.19 -7.54 -10.02
CA VAL A 30 -2.62 -7.49 -10.40
C VAL A 30 -3.15 -6.05 -10.35
N VAL A 31 -2.81 -5.32 -9.27
CA VAL A 31 -3.21 -3.92 -9.05
C VAL A 31 -2.50 -3.01 -10.05
N GLY A 32 -1.19 -3.20 -10.26
CA GLY A 32 -0.40 -2.40 -11.19
C GLY A 32 -0.88 -2.56 -12.64
N ARG A 33 -1.14 -3.80 -13.05
CA ARG A 33 -1.69 -4.10 -14.38
C ARG A 33 -3.05 -3.46 -14.58
N HIS A 34 -3.93 -3.52 -13.59
CA HIS A 34 -5.25 -2.90 -13.68
C HIS A 34 -5.16 -1.37 -13.80
N LEU A 35 -4.27 -0.72 -13.05
CA LEU A 35 -4.04 0.72 -13.17
C LEU A 35 -3.56 1.13 -14.58
N VAL A 36 -2.71 0.32 -15.20
CA VAL A 36 -2.17 0.62 -16.54
C VAL A 36 -3.17 0.29 -17.65
N VAL A 37 -3.85 -0.86 -17.56
CA VAL A 37 -4.74 -1.35 -18.63
C VAL A 37 -6.12 -0.72 -18.55
N GLU A 38 -6.76 -0.78 -17.38
CA GLU A 38 -8.14 -0.31 -17.20
C GLU A 38 -8.18 1.21 -16.97
N MET A 39 -7.33 1.71 -16.07
CA MET A 39 -7.28 3.15 -15.75
C MET A 39 -6.37 3.95 -16.68
N LYS A 40 -5.71 3.31 -17.66
CA LYS A 40 -4.81 3.93 -18.65
C LYS A 40 -3.74 4.85 -18.05
N LYS A 41 -3.29 4.54 -16.83
CA LYS A 41 -2.24 5.31 -16.16
C LYS A 41 -0.88 4.95 -16.74
N ASP A 42 0.05 5.90 -16.62
CA ASP A 42 1.41 5.70 -17.09
C ASP A 42 2.09 4.55 -16.29
N PRO A 43 2.65 3.53 -16.97
CA PRO A 43 3.27 2.40 -16.29
C PRO A 43 4.46 2.83 -15.44
N ASP A 44 5.33 3.72 -15.94
CA ASP A 44 6.51 4.20 -15.21
C ASP A 44 6.11 4.98 -13.95
N PHE A 45 4.94 5.63 -13.97
CA PHE A 45 4.35 6.23 -12.78
C PHE A 45 3.83 5.17 -11.81
N VAL A 46 3.03 4.20 -12.28
CA VAL A 46 2.43 3.15 -11.44
C VAL A 46 3.49 2.36 -10.67
N TRP A 47 4.62 2.02 -11.31
CA TRP A 47 5.68 1.25 -10.66
C TRP A 47 6.48 2.04 -9.60
N LYS A 48 6.39 3.37 -9.57
CA LYS A 48 7.00 4.21 -8.53
C LYS A 48 6.13 4.36 -7.29
N LEU A 49 4.86 3.97 -7.37
CA LEU A 49 3.91 4.07 -6.29
C LEU A 49 4.12 2.95 -5.26
N MET A 50 3.68 3.22 -4.04
CA MET A 50 3.68 2.24 -2.96
C MET A 50 2.25 1.87 -2.59
N ALA A 51 2.06 0.62 -2.19
CA ALA A 51 0.77 0.10 -1.75
C ALA A 51 0.84 -0.36 -0.29
N VAL A 52 -0.18 -0.01 0.48
CA VAL A 52 -0.47 -0.64 1.77
C VAL A 52 -1.64 -1.60 1.57
N VAL A 53 -1.49 -2.81 2.11
CA VAL A 53 -2.51 -3.86 1.98
C VAL A 53 -3.05 -4.23 3.35
N ARG A 54 -4.29 -4.67 3.41
CA ARG A 54 -4.92 -5.18 4.64
C ARG A 54 -5.76 -6.40 4.30
N PRO A 55 -5.58 -7.54 5.00
CA PRO A 55 -6.46 -8.69 4.79
C PRO A 55 -7.88 -8.36 5.26
N ARG A 56 -8.89 -8.68 4.44
CA ARG A 56 -10.29 -8.54 4.85
C ARG A 56 -10.69 -9.64 5.84
N PRO A 57 -11.55 -9.35 6.82
CA PRO A 57 -12.13 -10.37 7.68
C PRO A 57 -13.08 -11.30 6.89
N ASP A 58 -13.74 -10.79 5.85
CA ASP A 58 -14.80 -11.49 5.13
C ASP A 58 -14.27 -12.56 4.16
N ASN A 59 -13.08 -12.37 3.60
CA ASN A 59 -12.48 -13.30 2.65
C ASN A 59 -10.96 -13.36 2.85
N LYS A 60 -10.46 -14.57 3.11
CA LYS A 60 -9.02 -14.83 3.34
C LYS A 60 -8.15 -14.54 2.11
N ASN A 61 -8.75 -14.52 0.92
CA ASN A 61 -8.06 -14.29 -0.35
C ASN A 61 -8.22 -12.85 -0.87
N ALA A 62 -9.11 -12.06 -0.26
CA ALA A 62 -9.32 -10.66 -0.59
C ALA A 62 -8.52 -9.75 0.35
N PHE A 63 -7.84 -8.79 -0.26
CA PHE A 63 -7.03 -7.81 0.43
C PHE A 63 -7.48 -6.42 0.02
N ASP A 64 -7.79 -5.58 0.99
CA ASP A 64 -7.93 -4.16 0.75
C ASP A 64 -6.56 -3.59 0.41
N VAL A 65 -6.50 -2.74 -0.61
CA VAL A 65 -5.28 -2.09 -1.07
C VAL A 65 -5.51 -0.60 -1.18
N ARG A 66 -4.53 0.17 -0.71
CA ARG A 66 -4.46 1.60 -0.94
C ARG A 66 -3.12 1.95 -1.51
N VAL A 67 -3.13 2.76 -2.55
CA VAL A 67 -1.97 3.19 -3.30
C VAL A 67 -1.71 4.66 -3.02
N TYR A 68 -0.46 4.98 -2.72
CA TYR A 68 0.00 6.33 -2.47
C TYR A 68 1.33 6.57 -3.19
N SER A 69 1.64 7.83 -3.45
CA SER A 69 2.94 8.22 -3.98
C SER A 69 3.92 8.45 -2.83
N PRO A 70 5.08 7.75 -2.79
CA PRO A 70 6.09 8.02 -1.77
C PRO A 70 6.69 9.42 -1.92
N VAL A 71 6.68 9.98 -3.13
CA VAL A 71 7.12 11.35 -3.39
C VAL A 71 6.18 12.35 -2.73
N GLU A 72 4.87 12.22 -2.93
CA GLU A 72 3.89 13.10 -2.27
C GLU A 72 3.92 12.94 -0.75
N ALA A 73 4.07 11.71 -0.26
CA ALA A 73 4.22 11.45 1.18
C ALA A 73 5.45 12.16 1.74
N GLY A 74 6.58 12.15 1.03
CA GLY A 74 7.79 12.88 1.40
C GLY A 74 7.59 14.39 1.39
N VAL A 75 6.95 14.95 0.35
CA VAL A 75 6.63 16.39 0.25
C VAL A 75 5.75 16.83 1.42
N ARG A 76 4.77 16.00 1.81
CA ARG A 76 3.88 16.27 2.94
C ARG A 76 4.47 15.88 4.31
N SER A 77 5.72 15.40 4.35
CA SER A 77 6.39 14.90 5.55
C SER A 77 5.59 13.82 6.30
N VAL A 78 4.79 13.03 5.58
CA VAL A 78 4.01 11.92 6.16
C VAL A 78 4.80 10.63 6.01
N ASN A 79 5.17 10.06 7.15
CA ASN A 79 5.84 8.77 7.18
C ASN A 79 4.81 7.63 7.19
N VAL A 80 4.49 7.10 6.00
CA VAL A 80 3.54 5.98 5.86
C VAL A 80 4.19 4.70 6.37
N LYS A 81 3.83 4.29 7.59
CA LYS A 81 4.35 3.07 8.21
C LYS A 81 3.40 1.88 8.06
N ASN A 82 2.10 2.14 8.02
CA ASN A 82 1.03 1.13 8.04
C ASN A 82 -0.24 1.63 7.33
N TYR A 83 -1.19 0.73 7.12
CA TYR A 83 -2.52 1.06 6.60
C TYR A 83 -3.21 2.18 7.41
N ASN A 84 -3.12 2.14 8.74
CA ASN A 84 -3.73 3.16 9.62
C ASN A 84 -3.05 4.53 9.54
N THR A 85 -1.73 4.59 9.29
CA THR A 85 -1.05 5.89 9.12
C THR A 85 -1.46 6.56 7.82
N LEU A 86 -1.76 5.75 6.78
CA LEU A 86 -2.32 6.27 5.54
C LEU A 86 -3.80 6.65 5.71
N ASP A 87 -4.56 5.92 6.53
CA ASP A 87 -5.94 6.27 6.88
C ASP A 87 -6.06 7.64 7.57
N ALA A 88 -5.07 8.01 8.39
CA ALA A 88 -5.00 9.33 9.02
C ALA A 88 -4.68 10.48 8.03
N ALA A 89 -4.24 10.15 6.81
CA ALA A 89 -3.89 11.11 5.76
C ALA A 89 -4.58 10.72 4.44
N PRO A 90 -5.92 10.83 4.37
CA PRO A 90 -6.67 10.45 3.16
C PRO A 90 -6.24 11.24 1.93
N ASP A 91 -5.70 12.44 2.12
CA ASP A 91 -5.17 13.27 1.05
C ASP A 91 -4.02 12.62 0.27
N LEU A 92 -3.29 11.65 0.85
CA LEU A 92 -2.20 10.96 0.16
C LEU A 92 -2.67 9.72 -0.61
N ILE A 93 -3.92 9.33 -0.44
CA ILE A 93 -4.50 8.18 -1.11
C ILE A 93 -4.84 8.59 -2.54
N LEU A 94 -4.08 8.07 -3.49
CA LEU A 94 -4.34 8.29 -4.92
C LEU A 94 -5.39 7.30 -5.42
N TYR A 95 -5.23 6.05 -5.04
CA TYR A 95 -6.15 4.98 -5.39
C TYR A 95 -6.46 4.14 -4.17
N GLU A 96 -7.70 3.73 -4.02
CA GLU A 96 -8.09 2.78 -2.98
C GLU A 96 -9.00 1.72 -3.56
N GLY A 97 -9.01 0.56 -2.93
CA GLY A 97 -9.92 -0.50 -3.33
C GLY A 97 -9.51 -1.83 -2.74
N TRP A 98 -9.77 -2.89 -3.48
CA TRP A 98 -9.47 -4.24 -3.04
C TRP A 98 -9.04 -5.11 -4.21
N TYR A 99 -8.31 -6.18 -3.90
CA TYR A 99 -7.95 -7.20 -4.87
C TYR A 99 -8.10 -8.59 -4.25
N ASP A 100 -8.53 -9.55 -5.07
CA ASP A 100 -8.56 -10.97 -4.70
C ASP A 100 -7.44 -11.70 -5.46
N LYS A 101 -6.53 -12.31 -4.70
CA LYS A 101 -5.38 -13.01 -5.27
C LYS A 101 -5.78 -14.35 -5.93
N ALA A 102 -6.86 -14.98 -5.47
CA ALA A 102 -7.35 -16.24 -6.03
C ALA A 102 -8.12 -16.00 -7.33
N ALA A 103 -8.96 -14.96 -7.37
CA ALA A 103 -9.73 -14.61 -8.57
C ALA A 103 -8.93 -13.77 -9.59
N ASN A 104 -7.76 -13.23 -9.20
CA ASN A 104 -6.99 -12.25 -9.99
C ASN A 104 -7.81 -11.01 -10.39
N THR A 105 -8.80 -10.66 -9.59
CA THR A 105 -9.65 -9.49 -9.78
C THR A 105 -9.21 -8.38 -8.85
N THR A 106 -9.36 -7.13 -9.29
CA THR A 106 -9.13 -5.96 -8.47
C THR A 106 -10.13 -4.88 -8.87
N GLU A 107 -10.60 -4.16 -7.87
CA GLU A 107 -11.41 -2.96 -8.04
C GLU A 107 -10.66 -1.82 -7.37
N LEU A 108 -10.38 -0.77 -8.13
CA LEU A 108 -9.73 0.43 -7.65
C LEU A 108 -10.62 1.64 -7.97
N ILE A 109 -10.72 2.53 -6.99
CA ILE A 109 -11.40 3.81 -7.08
C ILE A 109 -10.32 4.88 -7.12
N ASP A 110 -10.37 5.75 -8.13
CA ASP A 110 -9.48 6.89 -8.26
C ASP A 110 -9.95 7.99 -7.29
N ARG A 111 -9.17 8.22 -6.22
CA ARG A 111 -9.38 9.28 -5.24
C ARG A 111 -8.62 10.56 -5.61
N SER A 112 -7.68 10.48 -6.55
CA SER A 112 -6.90 11.65 -7.00
C SER A 112 -7.77 12.68 -7.72
N GLN A 113 -8.80 12.24 -8.44
CA GLN A 113 -9.72 13.12 -9.19
C GLN A 113 -10.60 14.00 -8.28
N LEU A 114 -10.88 13.58 -7.04
CA LEU A 114 -11.67 14.38 -6.09
C LEU A 114 -10.93 15.64 -5.57
N LYS A 115 -9.59 15.66 -5.70
CA LYS A 115 -8.77 16.81 -5.31
C LYS A 115 -8.90 17.98 -6.28
N ASP A 116 -9.00 17.71 -7.58
CA ASP A 116 -9.05 18.74 -8.61
C ASP A 116 -10.39 19.50 -8.58
N GLU A 117 -11.49 18.79 -8.31
CA GLU A 117 -12.83 19.40 -8.27
C GLU A 117 -13.03 20.30 -7.04
N ALA A 118 -12.40 19.97 -5.89
CA ALA A 118 -12.45 20.79 -4.69
C ALA A 118 -11.63 22.10 -4.81
N ALA A 119 -10.62 22.13 -5.68
CA ALA A 119 -9.78 23.32 -5.91
C ALA A 119 -10.39 24.33 -6.89
N VAL A 120 -11.34 23.91 -7.73
CA VAL A 120 -12.02 24.77 -8.73
C VAL A 120 -13.21 25.53 -8.14
N ALA A 121 -13.64 25.21 -6.92
CA ALA A 121 -14.78 25.85 -6.25
C ALA A 121 -14.41 27.07 -5.38
N VAL A 122 -13.24 27.70 -5.56
CA VAL A 122 -12.79 28.89 -4.80
C VAL A 122 -12.54 30.08 -5.72
#